data_AF-A0A4R7DE31-F1
#
_entry.id   AF-A0A4R7DE31-F1
#
_cell.length_a   1.000
_cell.length_b   1.000
_cell.length_c   1.000
_cell.angle_alpha   90.00
_cell.angle_beta   90.00
_cell.angle_gamma   90.00
#
_symmetry.space_group_name_H-M   'P 1'
#
loop_
_entity.id
_entity.type
_entity.pdbx_description
1 polymer ?
#
loop_
_entity_poly.entity_id
_entity_poly.type
_entity_poly.pdbx_seq_one_letter_code
_entity_poly.pdbx_strand_id
1 'polypeptide(L)'
;MKGLQQIKSEIELLTSTSNKTELEIVDALHKYYFNKAVTAEIKLYKKKKKKVAEITKDLKISHRRFYKILEDKKVEFTKYNKSKEEAGE
;
A
#
# COMPACT_ATOMS: atom_id res chain seq x y z
N MET A 1 19.63 7.67 -20.52
CA MET A 1 18.46 7.65 -19.61
C MET A 1 18.64 8.74 -18.56
N LYS A 2 18.16 9.97 -18.81
CA LYS A 2 18.40 11.12 -17.91
C LYS A 2 17.81 10.92 -16.49
N GLY A 3 16.72 10.15 -16.36
CA GLY A 3 16.04 9.95 -15.08
C GLY A 3 16.81 9.10 -14.04
N LEU A 4 17.50 8.03 -14.45
CA LEU A 4 18.22 7.18 -13.49
C LEU A 4 19.43 7.89 -12.86
N GLN A 5 20.13 8.71 -13.64
CA GLN A 5 21.23 9.54 -13.12
C GLN A 5 20.73 10.58 -12.13
N GLN A 6 19.60 11.23 -12.41
CA GLN A 6 18.98 12.20 -11.50
C GLN A 6 18.56 11.55 -10.17
N ILE A 7 17.89 10.40 -10.23
CA ILE A 7 17.47 9.65 -9.03
C ILE A 7 18.70 9.26 -8.21
N LYS A 8 19.78 8.80 -8.86
CA LYS A 8 21.02 8.45 -8.16
C LYS A 8 21.60 9.67 -7.43
N SER A 9 21.72 10.80 -8.11
CA SER A 9 22.25 12.04 -7.52
C SER A 9 21.40 12.56 -6.36
N GLU A 10 20.07 12.44 -6.43
CA GLU A 10 19.18 12.80 -5.32
C GLU A 10 19.35 11.87 -4.11
N ILE A 11 19.51 10.56 -4.34
CA ILE A 11 19.78 9.59 -3.26
C ILE A 11 21.13 9.88 -2.60
N GLU A 12 22.18 10.15 -3.39
CA GLU A 12 23.51 10.54 -2.88
C GLU A 12 23.47 11.86 -2.08
N LEU A 13 22.63 12.82 -2.50
CA LEU A 13 22.42 14.05 -1.73
C LEU A 13 21.69 13.76 -0.40
N LEU A 14 20.73 12.85 -0.40
CA LEU A 14 19.99 12.47 0.81
C LEU A 14 20.86 11.65 1.77
N THR A 15 21.77 10.81 1.28
CA THR A 15 22.74 10.10 2.15
C THR A 15 23.80 11.03 2.70
N SER A 16 24.30 11.99 1.92
CA SER A 16 25.29 12.95 2.44
C SER A 16 24.72 13.90 3.50
N THR A 17 23.40 14.15 3.47
CA THR A 17 22.70 15.02 4.43
C THR A 17 22.02 14.29 5.57
N SER A 18 21.96 12.95 5.54
CA SER A 18 21.33 12.12 6.58
C SER A 18 22.27 11.01 7.04
N ASN A 19 22.20 10.60 8.31
CA ASN A 19 22.97 9.43 8.79
C ASN A 19 22.37 8.08 8.33
N LYS A 20 21.85 8.01 7.10
CA LYS A 20 21.17 6.83 6.53
C LYS A 20 21.91 6.34 5.30
N THR A 21 21.84 5.04 5.09
CA THR A 21 22.34 4.39 3.88
C THR A 21 21.39 4.63 2.70
N GLU A 22 21.91 4.47 1.48
CA GLU A 22 21.10 4.56 0.24
C GLU A 22 19.91 3.59 0.29
N LEU A 23 20.13 2.37 0.80
CA LEU A 23 19.12 1.34 0.93
C LEU A 23 17.97 1.79 1.84
N GLU A 24 18.29 2.37 3.01
CA GLU A 24 17.29 2.86 3.95
C GLU A 24 16.47 4.04 3.39
N ILE A 25 17.10 4.90 2.59
CA ILE A 25 16.40 6.00 1.90
C ILE A 25 15.43 5.45 0.87
N VAL A 26 15.88 4.51 0.03
CA VAL A 26 15.02 3.86 -0.97
C VAL A 26 13.85 3.14 -0.30
N ASP A 27 14.10 2.41 0.78
CA ASP A 27 13.04 1.73 1.55
C ASP A 27 12.05 2.72 2.17
N ALA A 28 12.53 3.83 2.72
CA ALA A 28 11.68 4.88 3.27
C ALA A 28 10.80 5.53 2.19
N LEU A 29 11.37 5.84 1.02
CA LEU A 29 10.65 6.38 -0.13
C LEU A 29 9.59 5.39 -0.63
N HIS A 30 9.98 4.13 -0.81
CA HIS A 30 9.06 3.07 -1.23
C HIS A 30 7.89 2.92 -0.26
N LYS A 31 8.17 2.87 1.06
CA LYS A 31 7.15 2.80 2.11
C LYS A 31 6.22 4.02 2.08
N TYR A 32 6.78 5.22 1.92
CA TYR A 32 5.99 6.46 1.88
C TYR A 32 5.01 6.48 0.69
N TYR A 33 5.51 6.23 -0.52
CA TYR A 33 4.67 6.24 -1.72
C TYR A 33 3.68 5.08 -1.74
N PHE A 34 4.08 3.90 -1.26
CA PHE A 34 3.14 2.78 -1.09
C PHE A 34 2.00 3.14 -0.13
N ASN A 35 2.31 3.72 1.03
CA ASN A 35 1.28 4.15 2.00
C ASN A 35 0.35 5.24 1.44
N LYS A 36 0.90 6.15 0.63
CA LYS A 36 0.12 7.19 -0.06
C LYS A 36 -0.86 6.55 -1.05
N ALA A 37 -0.40 5.60 -1.86
CA ALA A 37 -1.24 4.85 -2.81
C ALA A 37 -2.34 4.05 -2.09
N VAL A 38 -1.96 3.29 -1.04
CA VAL A 38 -2.91 2.55 -0.20
C VAL A 38 -4.01 3.46 0.35
N THR A 39 -3.66 4.65 0.83
CA THR A 39 -4.63 5.58 1.39
C THR A 39 -5.60 6.10 0.34
N ALA A 40 -5.15 6.31 -0.90
CA ALA A 40 -6.03 6.67 -2.02
C ALA A 40 -6.99 5.53 -2.37
N GLU A 41 -6.48 4.30 -2.49
CA GLU A 41 -7.30 3.12 -2.81
C GLU A 41 -8.32 2.79 -1.71
N ILE A 42 -7.95 2.92 -0.42
CA ILE A 42 -8.89 2.76 0.69
C ILE A 42 -10.03 3.77 0.62
N LYS A 43 -9.78 5.02 0.20
CA LYS A 43 -10.85 6.01 0.00
C LYS A 43 -11.82 5.56 -1.10
N LEU A 44 -11.32 4.91 -2.17
CA LEU A 44 -12.16 4.37 -3.24
C LEU A 44 -12.95 3.14 -2.78
N TYR A 45 -12.33 2.26 -1.99
CA TYR A 45 -12.97 1.13 -1.33
C TYR A 45 -14.14 1.57 -0.44
N LYS A 46 -13.91 2.53 0.47
CA LYS A 46 -14.95 3.08 1.36
C LYS A 46 -16.12 3.69 0.58
N LYS A 47 -15.85 4.28 -0.59
CA LYS A 47 -16.88 4.83 -1.49
C LYS A 47 -17.57 3.77 -2.35
N LYS A 48 -17.24 2.48 -2.19
CA LYS A 48 -17.69 1.36 -3.03
C LYS A 48 -17.46 1.58 -4.53
N LYS A 49 -16.46 2.40 -4.89
CA LYS A 49 -16.15 2.76 -6.29
C LYS A 49 -15.25 1.75 -7.00
N LYS A 50 -14.45 1.01 -6.24
CA LYS A 50 -13.55 -0.04 -6.74
C LYS A 50 -13.73 -1.31 -5.93
N LYS A 51 -13.59 -2.46 -6.59
CA LYS A 51 -13.59 -3.78 -5.94
C LYS A 51 -12.22 -4.08 -5.35
N VAL A 52 -12.17 -4.97 -4.35
CA VAL A 52 -10.91 -5.41 -3.73
C VAL A 52 -9.93 -5.98 -4.76
N ALA A 53 -10.43 -6.75 -5.74
CA ALA A 53 -9.60 -7.33 -6.79
C ALA A 53 -8.87 -6.26 -7.62
N GLU A 54 -9.55 -5.18 -8.01
CA GLU A 54 -8.96 -4.05 -8.73
C GLU A 54 -7.92 -3.35 -7.88
N ILE A 55 -8.24 -3.06 -6.62
CA ILE A 55 -7.33 -2.40 -5.67
C ILE A 55 -6.06 -3.23 -5.47
N THR A 56 -6.20 -4.54 -5.27
CA THR A 56 -5.04 -5.44 -5.06
C THR A 56 -4.15 -5.54 -6.30
N LYS A 57 -4.76 -5.47 -7.50
CA LYS A 57 -4.04 -5.41 -8.77
C LYS A 57 -3.27 -4.09 -8.92
N ASP A 58 -3.90 -2.96 -8.62
CA ASP A 58 -3.29 -1.63 -8.70
C ASP A 58 -2.13 -1.47 -7.72
N LEU A 59 -2.32 -1.95 -6.48
CA LEU A 59 -1.29 -1.94 -5.44
C LEU A 59 -0.24 -3.05 -5.59
N LYS A 60 -0.43 -3.98 -6.53
CA LYS A 60 0.42 -5.16 -6.75
C LYS A 60 0.66 -5.96 -5.46
N ILE A 61 -0.39 -6.15 -4.67
CA ILE A 61 -0.36 -6.93 -3.43
C ILE A 61 -1.39 -8.05 -3.46
N SER A 62 -1.22 -9.05 -2.60
CA SER A 62 -2.24 -10.07 -2.42
C SER A 62 -3.47 -9.55 -1.67
N HIS A 63 -4.62 -10.15 -1.92
CA HIS A 63 -5.86 -9.91 -1.17
C HIS A 63 -5.65 -10.02 0.34
N ARG A 64 -4.93 -11.05 0.81
CA ARG A 64 -4.60 -11.25 2.23
C ARG A 64 -3.87 -10.03 2.81
N ARG A 65 -2.88 -9.50 2.09
CA ARG A 65 -2.10 -8.34 2.53
C ARG A 65 -2.97 -7.07 2.57
N PHE A 66 -3.89 -6.92 1.62
CA PHE A 66 -4.85 -5.81 1.64
C PHE A 66 -5.80 -5.87 2.84
N TYR A 67 -6.36 -7.05 3.17
CA TYR A 67 -7.20 -7.19 4.37
C TYR A 67 -6.45 -6.88 5.66
N LYS A 68 -5.19 -7.31 5.78
CA LYS A 68 -4.34 -6.93 6.92
C LYS A 68 -4.14 -5.42 7.00
N ILE A 69 -3.92 -4.75 5.87
CA ILE A 69 -3.81 -3.28 5.82
C ILE A 69 -5.12 -2.60 6.28
N LEU A 70 -6.28 -3.17 5.94
CA LEU A 70 -7.57 -2.65 6.42
C LEU A 70 -7.70 -2.81 7.94
N GLU A 71 -7.30 -3.96 8.50
CA GLU A 71 -7.26 -4.19 9.95
C GLU A 71 -6.33 -3.20 10.67
N ASP A 72 -5.09 -3.08 10.20
CA ASP A 72 -4.07 -2.19 10.78
C ASP A 72 -4.54 -0.71 10.76
N LYS A 73 -5.28 -0.33 9.72
CA LYS A 73 -5.85 1.03 9.57
C LYS A 73 -7.24 1.18 10.21
N LYS A 74 -7.74 0.17 10.92
CA LYS A 74 -9.07 0.14 11.55
C LYS A 74 -10.19 0.53 10.58
N VAL A 75 -10.10 0.05 9.34
CA VAL A 75 -11.15 0.21 8.33
C VAL A 75 -12.08 -0.98 8.42
N GLU A 76 -13.39 -0.73 8.57
CA GLU A 76 -14.39 -1.80 8.59
C GLU A 76 -14.48 -2.50 7.22
N PHE A 77 -14.48 -3.82 7.25
CA PHE A 77 -14.77 -4.66 6.09
C PHE A 77 -15.45 -5.94 6.55
N THR A 78 -16.32 -6.48 5.71
CA THR A 78 -16.91 -7.79 5.95
C THR A 78 -15.85 -8.85 5.64
N LYS A 79 -15.28 -9.46 6.67
CA LYS A 79 -14.61 -10.75 6.51
C LYS A 79 -15.65 -11.74 6.00
N TYR A 80 -15.31 -12.48 4.94
CA TYR A 80 -16.14 -13.57 4.47
C TYR A 80 -16.11 -14.67 5.55
N ASN A 81 -17.00 -14.56 6.53
CA ASN A 81 -17.27 -15.63 7.47
C ASN A 81 -18.15 -16.62 6.72
N LYS A 82 -17.55 -17.71 6.25
CA LYS A 82 -18.26 -18.87 5.68
C LYS A 82 -19.21 -19.55 6.68
N SER A 83 -19.31 -19.02 7.90
CA SER A 83 -20.19 -19.46 8.98
C SER A 83 -21.54 -18.70 9.06
N LYS A 84 -21.87 -17.84 8.08
CA LYS A 84 -23.17 -17.14 8.03
C LYS A 84 -24.17 -17.68 6.98
N GLU A 85 -23.86 -18.78 6.30
CA GLU A 85 -24.77 -19.42 5.34
C GLU A 85 -25.58 -20.60 5.93
N GLU A 86 -25.41 -20.95 7.21
CA GLU A 86 -26.19 -22.02 7.87
C GLU A 86 -27.23 -21.50 8.90
N ALA A 87 -27.62 -20.22 8.82
CA ALA A 87 -28.66 -19.65 9.68
C ALA A 87 -29.75 -18.94 8.87
N GLY A 88 -30.21 -19.59 7.79
CA GLY A 88 -31.39 -19.22 7.04
C GLY A 88 -32.24 -20.48 6.81
N GLU A 89 -33.02 -20.84 7.84
CA GLU A 89 -34.30 -21.53 7.67
C GLU A 89 -35.27 -20.66 6.87
#